data_AF-A0A2M8NES4-F1
#
_entry.id   AF-A0A2M8NES4-F1
#
_cell.length_a   1.000
_cell.length_b   1.000
_cell.length_c   1.000
_cell.angle_alpha   90.00
_cell.angle_beta   90.00
_cell.angle_gamma   90.00
#
_symmetry.space_group_name_H-M   'P 1'
#
loop_
_entity.id
_entity.type
_entity.pdbx_description
1 polymer ?
#
loop_
_entity_poly.entity_id
_entity_poly.type
_entity_poly.pdbx_seq_one_letter_code
_entity_poly.pdbx_strand_id
1 'polypeptide(L)'
;RAGLWFIEHLTPGRLHVKIISVMNKFLDGLASLRSPFNVLMVFFTSVIIWLLETGKYWFVMHAFNFSVSFFALMLMNGIVNLATTIPSAPGYIGTFDAPGIAVLTAYGVDQAVAAGYTLVLH
;
A
#
# COMPACT_ATOMS: atom_id res chain seq x y z
N ARG A 1 30.64 -10.68 3.28
CA ARG A 1 31.40 -11.92 3.62
C ARG A 1 30.50 -13.02 4.18
N ALA A 2 29.56 -12.73 5.10
CA ALA A 2 28.61 -13.75 5.62
C ALA A 2 27.67 -14.37 4.56
N GLY A 3 27.23 -13.60 3.56
CA GLY A 3 26.29 -14.09 2.53
C GLY A 3 26.85 -15.17 1.60
N LEU A 4 28.15 -15.15 1.29
CA LEU A 4 28.77 -16.15 0.41
C LEU A 4 28.87 -17.53 1.08
N TRP A 5 29.17 -17.55 2.38
CA TRP A 5 29.26 -18.78 3.16
C TRP A 5 27.92 -19.53 3.21
N PHE A 6 26.80 -18.80 3.34
CA PHE A 6 25.46 -19.38 3.38
C PHE A 6 25.05 -19.98 2.03
N ILE A 7 25.45 -19.36 0.91
CA ILE A 7 25.09 -19.80 -0.44
C ILE A 7 25.85 -21.07 -0.83
N GLU A 8 27.12 -21.19 -0.44
CA GLU A 8 27.96 -22.37 -0.72
C GLU A 8 27.57 -23.59 0.10
N HIS A 9 27.07 -23.42 1.33
CA HIS A 9 26.78 -24.55 2.23
C HIS A 9 25.34 -25.10 2.15
N LEU A 10 24.36 -24.31 1.67
CA LEU A 10 22.94 -24.69 1.68
C LEU A 10 22.32 -24.93 0.30
N THR A 11 23.03 -24.73 -0.81
CA THR A 11 22.42 -24.76 -2.14
C THR A 11 23.17 -25.63 -3.16
N PRO A 12 22.49 -26.56 -3.88
CA PRO A 12 23.12 -27.40 -4.89
C PRO A 12 23.67 -26.54 -6.04
N GLY A 13 24.89 -26.84 -6.52
CA GLY A 13 25.67 -25.96 -7.41
C GLY A 13 24.99 -25.48 -8.70
N ARG A 14 23.92 -26.14 -9.14
CA ARG A 14 23.08 -25.70 -10.28
C ARG A 14 22.20 -24.47 -9.97
N LEU A 15 21.83 -24.25 -8.71
CA LEU A 15 21.04 -23.08 -8.28
C LEU A 15 21.91 -21.86 -7.92
N HIS A 16 23.20 -22.06 -7.68
CA HIS A 16 24.13 -21.01 -7.23
C HIS A 16 24.15 -19.82 -8.20
N VAL A 17 24.26 -20.08 -9.51
CA VAL A 17 24.28 -19.05 -10.55
C VAL A 17 22.95 -18.27 -10.60
N LYS A 18 21.82 -18.96 -10.40
CA LYS A 18 20.48 -18.36 -10.43
C LYS A 18 20.25 -17.47 -9.22
N ILE A 19 20.65 -17.92 -8.03
CA ILE A 19 20.53 -17.18 -6.77
C ILE A 19 21.44 -15.96 -6.78
N ILE A 20 22.69 -16.09 -7.22
CA ILE A 20 23.61 -14.93 -7.38
C ILE A 20 23.02 -13.92 -8.36
N SER A 21 22.45 -14.36 -9.48
CA SER A 21 21.85 -13.45 -10.46
C SER A 21 20.64 -12.68 -9.89
N VAL A 22 19.76 -13.35 -9.15
CA VAL A 22 18.61 -12.71 -8.48
C VAL A 22 19.09 -11.76 -7.38
N MET A 23 20.08 -12.15 -6.59
CA MET A 23 20.67 -11.28 -5.57
C MET A 23 21.32 -10.05 -6.18
N ASN A 24 22.08 -10.18 -7.26
CA ASN A 24 22.70 -9.02 -7.92
C ASN A 24 21.64 -8.08 -8.49
N LYS A 25 20.58 -8.58 -9.12
CA LYS A 25 19.45 -7.75 -9.58
C LYS A 25 18.73 -7.05 -8.42
N PHE A 26 18.55 -7.73 -7.30
CA PHE A 26 17.98 -7.14 -6.09
C PHE A 26 18.88 -6.05 -5.51
N LEU A 27 20.19 -6.30 -5.43
CA LEU A 27 21.20 -5.34 -4.97
C LEU A 27 21.36 -4.15 -5.91
N ASP A 28 21.22 -4.35 -7.22
CA ASP A 28 21.18 -3.29 -8.24
C ASP A 28 19.89 -2.47 -8.14
N GLY A 29 18.75 -3.12 -7.84
CA GLY A 29 17.50 -2.42 -7.49
C GLY A 29 17.64 -1.59 -6.22
N LEU A 30 18.32 -2.13 -5.20
CA LEU A 30 18.72 -1.40 -3.98
C LEU A 30 19.79 -0.34 -4.25
N ALA A 31 20.51 -0.38 -5.37
CA ALA A 31 21.49 0.65 -5.71
C ALA A 31 20.80 2.00 -5.95
N SER A 32 19.52 2.03 -6.35
CA SER A 32 18.72 3.26 -6.44
C SER A 32 18.43 3.87 -5.05
N LEU A 33 18.37 3.03 -4.00
CA LEU A 33 18.23 3.41 -2.59
C LEU A 33 19.56 3.84 -1.94
N ARG A 34 20.71 3.76 -2.65
CA ARG A 34 22.00 4.23 -2.12
C ARG A 34 22.10 5.74 -1.98
N SER A 35 21.25 6.49 -2.67
CA SER A 35 21.13 7.93 -2.47
C SER A 35 20.08 8.18 -1.38
N PRO A 36 20.47 8.56 -0.15
CA PRO A 36 19.51 8.93 0.90
C PRO A 36 18.59 10.07 0.44
N PHE A 37 19.05 10.90 -0.49
CA PHE A 37 18.23 11.94 -1.13
C PHE A 37 17.08 11.36 -1.96
N ASN A 38 17.32 10.29 -2.73
CA ASN A 38 16.26 9.64 -3.52
C ASN A 38 15.23 8.98 -2.60
N VAL A 39 15.69 8.31 -1.53
CA VAL A 39 14.80 7.71 -0.53
C VAL A 39 13.93 8.78 0.11
N LEU A 40 14.54 9.89 0.51
CA LEU A 40 13.84 11.01 1.12
C LEU A 40 12.83 11.65 0.15
N MET A 41 13.20 11.82 -1.12
CA MET A 41 12.32 12.36 -2.17
C MET A 41 11.11 11.46 -2.40
N VAL A 42 11.32 10.14 -2.49
CA VAL A 42 10.23 9.16 -2.62
C VAL A 42 9.32 9.22 -1.39
N PHE A 43 9.89 9.20 -0.18
CA PHE A 43 9.13 9.29 1.06
C PHE A 43 8.26 10.55 1.13
N PHE A 44 8.84 11.73 0.87
CA PHE A 44 8.09 12.99 0.88
C PHE A 44 6.98 13.01 -0.18
N THR A 45 7.29 12.56 -1.40
CA THR A 45 6.31 12.50 -2.47
C THR A 45 5.17 11.55 -2.11
N SER A 46 5.47 10.39 -1.51
CA SER A 46 4.45 9.47 -1.01
C SER A 46 3.57 10.09 0.08
N VAL A 47 4.15 10.80 1.05
CA VAL A 47 3.38 11.50 2.09
C VAL A 47 2.44 12.54 1.46
N ILE A 48 2.92 13.32 0.49
CA ILE A 48 2.09 14.31 -0.22
C ILE A 48 0.94 13.61 -0.95
N ILE A 49 1.21 12.51 -1.67
CA ILE A 49 0.19 11.75 -2.39
C ILE A 49 -0.88 11.25 -1.42
N TRP A 50 -0.49 10.67 -0.28
CA TRP A 50 -1.44 10.15 0.72
C TRP A 50 -2.30 11.24 1.34
N LEU A 51 -1.73 12.43 1.58
CA LEU A 51 -2.47 13.59 2.07
C LEU A 51 -3.46 14.12 1.03
N LEU A 52 -3.06 14.19 -0.25
CA LEU A 52 -3.94 14.60 -1.34
C LEU A 52 -5.09 13.60 -1.54
N GLU A 53 -4.80 12.31 -1.46
CA GLU A 53 -5.79 11.24 -1.55
C GLU A 53 -6.79 11.30 -0.38
N THR A 54 -6.29 11.49 0.84
CA THR A 54 -7.14 11.72 2.02
C THR A 54 -7.95 13.01 1.88
N GLY A 55 -7.37 14.05 1.28
CA GLY A 55 -8.08 15.29 0.94
C GLY A 55 -9.25 15.02 0.00
N LYS A 56 -9.05 14.21 -1.05
CA LYS A 56 -10.14 13.77 -1.94
C LYS A 56 -11.22 13.01 -1.17
N TYR A 57 -10.85 12.11 -0.27
CA TYR A 57 -11.81 11.39 0.58
C TYR A 57 -12.64 12.39 1.40
N TRP A 58 -11.97 13.34 2.04
CA TRP A 58 -12.61 14.38 2.83
C TRP A 58 -13.57 15.24 2.00
N PHE A 59 -13.21 15.63 0.78
CA PHE A 59 -14.13 16.36 -0.11
C PHE A 59 -15.36 15.54 -0.49
N VAL A 60 -15.18 14.27 -0.87
CA VAL A 60 -16.29 13.38 -1.22
C VAL A 60 -17.20 13.14 -0.01
N MET A 61 -16.65 13.10 1.21
CA MET A 61 -17.44 12.90 2.43
C MET A 61 -18.53 13.97 2.60
N HIS A 62 -18.29 15.21 2.15
CA HIS A 62 -19.28 16.29 2.22
C HIS A 62 -20.50 16.07 1.32
N ALA A 63 -20.43 15.15 0.35
CA ALA A 63 -21.58 14.75 -0.46
C ALA A 63 -22.47 13.72 0.26
N PHE A 64 -22.05 13.21 1.42
CA PHE A 64 -22.76 12.20 2.20
C PHE A 64 -23.13 12.72 3.59
N ASN A 65 -24.17 12.15 4.19
CA ASN A 65 -24.68 12.59 5.50
C ASN A 65 -23.93 11.90 6.66
N PHE A 66 -22.60 11.95 6.66
CA PHE A 66 -21.76 11.50 7.77
C PHE A 66 -20.50 12.36 7.90
N SER A 67 -19.89 12.35 9.09
CA SER A 67 -18.64 13.04 9.32
C SER A 67 -17.73 12.19 10.21
N VAL A 68 -16.52 11.93 9.74
CA VAL A 68 -15.45 11.30 10.53
C VAL A 68 -14.23 12.20 10.55
N SER A 69 -13.31 11.95 11.47
CA SER A 69 -12.08 12.74 11.53
C SER A 69 -11.22 12.53 10.29
N PHE A 70 -10.41 13.53 9.92
CA PHE A 70 -9.43 13.41 8.83
C PHE A 70 -8.49 12.22 9.04
N PHE A 71 -8.13 11.92 10.30
CA PHE A 71 -7.32 10.76 10.65
C PHE A 71 -8.03 9.43 10.38
N ALA A 72 -9.35 9.35 10.57
CA ALA A 72 -10.12 8.16 10.22
C ALA A 72 -10.11 7.92 8.69
N LEU A 73 -10.23 8.98 7.90
CA LEU A 73 -10.11 8.90 6.44
C LEU A 73 -8.69 8.53 6.00
N MET A 74 -7.66 9.03 6.68
CA MET A 74 -6.27 8.67 6.39
C MET A 74 -5.97 7.22 6.76
N LEU A 75 -6.58 6.71 7.84
CA LEU A 75 -6.50 5.30 8.23
C LEU A 75 -7.20 4.40 7.20
N MET A 76 -8.42 4.78 6.79
CA MET A 76 -9.14 4.11 5.71
C MET A 76 -8.27 4.06 4.44
N ASN A 77 -7.69 5.19 4.06
CA ASN A 77 -6.80 5.28 2.90
C ASN A 77 -5.63 4.30 2.98
N GLY A 78 -4.92 4.27 4.12
CA GLY A 78 -3.81 3.36 4.33
C GLY A 78 -4.21 1.89 4.28
N ILE A 79 -5.32 1.53 4.93
CA ILE A 79 -5.81 0.14 4.96
C ILE A 79 -6.22 -0.31 3.55
N VAL A 80 -6.95 0.52 2.82
CA VAL A 80 -7.40 0.22 1.45
C VAL A 80 -6.20 0.06 0.52
N ASN A 81 -5.23 0.99 0.54
CA ASN A 81 -4.02 0.89 -0.28
C ASN A 81 -3.15 -0.32 0.07
N LEU A 82 -3.15 -0.78 1.32
CA LEU A 82 -2.46 -2.03 1.70
C LEU A 82 -3.25 -3.26 1.23
N ALA A 83 -4.57 -3.25 1.37
CA ALA A 83 -5.42 -4.37 0.95
C ALA A 83 -5.39 -4.59 -0.57
N THR A 84 -5.27 -3.51 -1.37
CA THR A 84 -5.14 -3.59 -2.83
C THR A 84 -3.79 -4.16 -3.29
N THR A 85 -2.79 -4.26 -2.42
CA THR A 85 -1.53 -4.98 -2.72
C THR A 85 -1.73 -6.51 -2.79
N ILE A 86 -2.82 -7.02 -2.21
CA ILE A 86 -3.17 -8.43 -2.29
C ILE A 86 -3.70 -8.71 -3.71
N PRO A 87 -3.15 -9.72 -4.43
CA PRO A 87 -3.58 -10.03 -5.78
C PRO A 87 -5.07 -10.36 -5.79
N SER A 88 -5.83 -9.51 -6.47
CA SER A 88 -7.29 -9.56 -6.55
C SER A 88 -7.75 -9.76 -7.99
N ALA A 89 -8.99 -10.25 -8.13
CA ALA A 89 -9.64 -10.37 -9.43
C ALA A 89 -9.67 -8.99 -10.14
N PRO A 90 -9.60 -8.96 -11.48
CA PRO A 90 -9.54 -7.70 -12.24
C PRO A 90 -10.67 -6.74 -11.83
N GLY A 91 -10.30 -5.51 -11.45
CA GLY A 91 -11.23 -4.44 -11.06
C GLY A 91 -11.29 -4.07 -9.57
N TYR A 92 -10.45 -4.65 -8.70
CA TYR A 92 -10.41 -4.37 -7.25
C TYR A 92 -11.71 -4.62 -6.46
N ILE A 93 -12.72 -5.20 -7.12
CA ILE A 93 -14.05 -5.51 -6.57
C ILE A 93 -13.88 -6.28 -5.26
N GLY A 94 -14.30 -5.67 -4.15
CA GLY A 94 -14.22 -6.25 -2.81
C GLY A 94 -12.93 -5.97 -2.02
N THR A 95 -11.76 -5.81 -2.66
CA THR A 95 -10.50 -5.53 -1.94
C THR A 95 -10.30 -4.07 -1.55
N PHE A 96 -10.91 -3.15 -2.27
CA PHE A 96 -11.00 -1.74 -1.86
C PHE A 96 -12.29 -1.49 -1.08
N ASP A 97 -13.42 -2.07 -1.53
CA ASP A 97 -14.72 -1.92 -0.89
C ASP A 97 -14.74 -2.41 0.57
N ALA A 98 -14.45 -3.70 0.79
CA ALA A 98 -14.71 -4.33 2.08
C ALA A 98 -13.87 -3.72 3.22
N PRO A 99 -12.55 -3.48 3.06
CA PRO A 99 -11.77 -2.83 4.10
C PRO A 99 -12.18 -1.37 4.33
N GLY A 100 -12.51 -0.63 3.27
CA GLY A 100 -12.97 0.76 3.38
C GLY A 100 -14.28 0.87 4.17
N ILE A 101 -15.27 0.05 3.82
CA ILE A 101 -16.57 -0.04 4.50
C ILE A 101 -16.39 -0.46 5.96
N ALA A 102 -15.54 -1.46 6.23
CA ALA A 102 -15.26 -1.94 7.58
C ALA A 102 -14.68 -0.83 8.48
N VAL A 103 -13.73 -0.03 7.96
CA VAL A 103 -13.17 1.09 8.72
C VAL A 103 -14.24 2.13 9.04
N LEU A 104 -15.02 2.59 8.07
CA LEU A 104 -16.05 3.60 8.31
C LEU A 104 -17.15 3.10 9.26
N THR A 105 -17.53 1.82 9.14
CA THR A 105 -18.50 1.19 10.05
C THR A 105 -17.95 1.09 11.47
N ALA A 106 -16.65 0.81 11.64
CA ALA A 106 -15.99 0.83 12.95
C ALA A 106 -15.94 2.24 13.57
N TYR A 107 -15.98 3.29 12.74
CA TYR A 107 -16.14 4.69 13.18
C TYR A 107 -17.61 5.11 13.37
N GLY A 108 -18.57 4.19 13.26
CA GLY A 108 -19.99 4.44 13.52
C GLY A 108 -20.79 4.97 12.33
N VAL A 109 -20.24 4.93 11.12
CA VAL A 109 -21.00 5.24 9.89
C VAL A 109 -21.92 4.07 9.56
N ASP A 110 -23.17 4.36 9.19
CA ASP A 110 -24.10 3.34 8.72
C ASP A 110 -23.52 2.56 7.53
N GLN A 111 -23.68 1.23 7.53
CA GLN A 111 -23.06 0.37 6.53
C GLN A 111 -23.51 0.69 5.10
N ALA A 112 -24.78 1.08 4.89
CA ALA A 112 -25.27 1.45 3.57
C ALA A 112 -24.67 2.77 3.09
N VAL A 113 -24.50 3.74 4.00
CA VAL A 113 -23.83 5.01 3.72
C VAL A 113 -22.34 4.79 3.43
N ALA A 114 -21.67 3.98 4.24
CA ALA A 114 -20.25 3.63 4.05
C ALA A 114 -20.02 2.92 2.71
N ALA A 115 -20.91 2.02 2.30
CA ALA A 115 -20.87 1.35 1.01
C ALA A 115 -21.08 2.33 -0.15
N GLY A 116 -22.09 3.20 -0.07
CA GLY A 116 -22.35 4.21 -1.10
C GLY A 116 -21.18 5.19 -1.25
N TYR A 117 -20.60 5.63 -0.13
CA TYR A 117 -19.42 6.48 -0.12
C TYR A 117 -18.20 5.79 -0.73
N THR A 118 -17.92 4.55 -0.31
CA THR A 118 -16.77 3.79 -0.82
C THR A 118 -16.91 3.51 -2.31
N LEU A 119 -18.13 3.26 -2.80
CA LEU A 119 -18.40 3.08 -4.23
C LEU A 119 -18.15 4.36 -5.03
N VAL A 120 -18.57 5.53 -4.53
CA VAL A 120 -18.30 6.82 -5.18
C VAL A 120 -16.81 7.20 -5.12
N LEU A 121 -16.08 6.65 -4.15
CA LEU A 121 -14.64 6.83 -4.08
C LEU A 121 -13.84 5.99 -5.09
N HIS A 122 -14.36 4.87 -5.60
CA HIS A 122 -13.66 4.07 -6.62
C HIS A 122 -13.57 4.81 -7.95
#